data_AF-A0A0U3DYD3-F1
#
_entry.id   AF-A0A0U3DYD3-F1
#
_cell.length_a   1.000
_cell.length_b   1.000
_cell.length_c   1.000
_cell.angle_alpha   90.00
_cell.angle_beta   90.00
_cell.angle_gamma   90.00
#
_symmetry.space_group_name_H-M   'P 1'
#
loop_
_entity.id
_entity.type
_entity.pdbx_description
1 polymer ?
#
loop_
_entity_poly.entity_id
_entity_poly.type
_entity_poly.pdbx_seq_one_letter_code
_entity_poly.pdbx_strand_id
1 'polypeptide(L)'
;YLGGMLVVFGYTTAMATEQYPEVWVSNTTVMGVFLLGLLMEVMLVLYVLKSEEVGVVFKFSGVGDWAIYDTGDSGVFSEEIMGVAALYSYGAWVVIVTGWSLLVGVLVILEVT
;
A
#
# COMPACT_ATOMS: atom_id res chain seq x y z
N TYR A 1 7.78 4.83 -4.87
CA TYR A 1 7.60 3.46 -5.40
C TYR A 1 8.50 3.15 -6.58
N LEU A 2 8.33 3.77 -7.75
CA LEU A 2 9.15 3.48 -8.94
C LEU A 2 10.66 3.54 -8.68
N GLY A 3 11.16 4.60 -8.04
CA GLY A 3 12.59 4.71 -7.70
C GLY A 3 13.10 3.58 -6.80
N GLY A 4 12.30 3.11 -5.83
CA GLY A 4 12.67 1.99 -4.97
C GLY A 4 12.69 0.65 -5.71
N MET A 5 11.75 0.44 -6.63
CA MET A 5 11.72 -0.78 -7.48
C MET A 5 12.97 -0.87 -8.37
N LEU A 6 13.50 0.26 -8.85
CA LEU A 6 14.75 0.27 -9.62
C LEU A 6 15.97 -0.18 -8.77
N VAL A 7 16.04 0.25 -7.50
CA VAL A 7 17.11 -0.18 -6.59
C VAL A 7 17.01 -1.68 -6.30
N VAL A 8 15.80 -2.18 -6.04
CA VAL A 8 15.55 -3.62 -5.80
C VAL A 8 15.91 -4.45 -7.03
N PHE A 9 15.59 -3.97 -8.24
CA PHE A 9 16.02 -4.62 -9.48
C PHE A 9 17.55 -4.72 -9.55
N GLY A 10 18.27 -3.62 -9.32
CA GLY A 10 19.74 -3.66 -9.27
C GLY A 10 20.28 -4.66 -8.25
N TYR A 11 19.73 -4.67 -7.03
CA TYR A 11 20.16 -5.58 -5.96
C TYR A 11 19.90 -7.06 -6.30
N THR A 12 18.70 -7.39 -6.78
CA THR A 12 18.33 -8.77 -7.14
C THR A 12 19.17 -9.29 -8.29
N THR A 13 19.43 -8.46 -9.31
CA THR A 13 20.30 -8.85 -10.44
C THR A 13 21.74 -9.13 -10.02
N ALA A 14 22.29 -8.36 -9.07
CA ALA A 14 23.67 -8.47 -8.63
C ALA A 14 23.91 -9.56 -7.58
N MET A 15 22.99 -9.75 -6.63
CA MET A 15 23.22 -10.60 -5.45
C MET A 15 22.27 -11.80 -5.32
N ALA A 16 21.11 -11.79 -5.99
CA ALA A 16 20.08 -12.82 -5.85
C ALA A 16 19.67 -13.44 -7.21
N THR A 17 20.59 -13.46 -8.18
CA THR A 17 20.34 -14.10 -9.48
C THR A 17 20.61 -15.59 -9.42
N GLU A 18 19.60 -16.36 -9.80
CA GLU A 18 19.70 -17.79 -10.06
C GLU A 18 19.62 -18.06 -11.56
N GLN A 19 20.12 -19.23 -12.01
CA GLN A 19 20.12 -19.58 -13.44
C GLN A 19 18.70 -19.66 -14.04
N TYR A 20 17.71 -20.04 -13.22
CA TYR A 20 16.30 -20.10 -13.59
C TYR A 20 15.47 -19.47 -12.48
N PRO A 21 15.21 -18.15 -12.50
CA PRO A 21 14.40 -17.51 -11.48
C PRO A 21 12.99 -18.09 -11.50
N GLU A 22 12.43 -18.35 -10.31
CA GLU A 22 11.05 -18.80 -10.20
C GLU A 22 10.10 -17.75 -10.78
N VAL A 23 9.27 -18.19 -11.73
CA VAL A 23 8.18 -17.40 -12.32
C VAL A 23 6.88 -17.87 -11.67
N TRP A 24 5.83 -17.06 -11.70
CA TRP A 24 4.50 -17.35 -11.14
C TRP A 24 3.98 -18.78 -11.36
N VAL A 25 4.31 -19.41 -12.49
CA VAL A 25 3.84 -20.75 -12.88
C VAL A 25 4.88 -21.85 -12.60
N SER A 26 6.16 -21.51 -12.39
CA SER A 26 7.21 -22.52 -12.24
C SER A 26 7.11 -23.28 -10.92
N ASN A 27 6.57 -22.64 -9.88
CA ASN A 27 6.39 -23.25 -8.57
C ASN A 27 4.90 -23.46 -8.25
N THR A 28 4.53 -24.72 -8.02
CA THR A 28 3.15 -25.11 -7.70
C THR A 28 2.62 -24.47 -6.41
N THR A 29 3.50 -24.18 -5.44
CA THR A 29 3.11 -23.52 -4.19
C THR A 29 2.79 -22.04 -4.44
N VAL A 30 3.63 -21.35 -5.21
CA VAL A 30 3.46 -19.93 -5.58
C VAL A 30 2.16 -19.75 -6.36
N MET A 31 1.94 -20.58 -7.39
CA MET A 31 0.69 -20.58 -8.15
C MET A 31 -0.53 -20.87 -7.26
N GLY A 32 -0.43 -21.88 -6.38
CA GLY A 32 -1.52 -22.26 -5.48
C GLY A 32 -1.91 -21.13 -4.52
N VAL A 33 -0.93 -20.48 -3.90
CA VAL A 33 -1.17 -19.35 -2.98
C VAL A 33 -1.73 -18.15 -3.72
N PHE A 34 -1.25 -17.85 -4.93
CA PHE A 34 -1.78 -16.77 -5.76
C PHE A 34 -3.27 -16.99 -6.10
N LEU A 35 -3.63 -18.19 -6.57
CA LEU A 35 -5.01 -18.54 -6.87
C LEU A 35 -5.91 -18.53 -5.64
N LEU A 36 -5.42 -19.01 -4.48
CA LEU A 36 -6.14 -18.94 -3.21
C LEU A 36 -6.38 -17.49 -2.78
N GLY A 37 -5.38 -16.62 -2.93
CA GLY A 37 -5.51 -15.18 -2.66
C GLY A 37 -6.61 -14.53 -3.51
N LEU A 38 -6.55 -14.75 -4.83
CA LEU A 38 -7.58 -14.25 -5.76
C LEU A 38 -8.97 -14.79 -5.43
N LEU A 39 -9.09 -16.08 -5.08
CA LEU A 39 -10.36 -16.67 -4.70
C LEU A 39 -10.91 -16.02 -3.43
N MET A 40 -10.08 -15.78 -2.41
CA MET A 40 -10.49 -15.11 -1.18
C MET A 40 -10.94 -13.67 -1.44
N GLU A 41 -10.22 -12.91 -2.29
CA GLU A 41 -10.62 -11.56 -2.69
C GLU A 41 -11.98 -11.56 -3.39
N VAL A 42 -12.18 -12.43 -4.37
CA VAL A 42 -13.48 -12.57 -5.08
C VAL A 42 -14.59 -12.96 -4.11
N MET A 43 -14.33 -13.89 -3.20
CA MET A 43 -15.31 -14.29 -2.19
C MET A 43 -15.66 -13.14 -1.23
N LEU A 44 -14.70 -12.32 -0.84
CA LEU A 44 -14.95 -11.11 -0.03
C LEU A 44 -15.77 -10.08 -0.79
N VAL A 45 -15.44 -9.82 -2.07
CA VAL A 45 -16.21 -8.88 -2.90
C VAL A 45 -17.64 -9.39 -3.08
N LEU A 46 -17.83 -10.67 -3.40
CA LEU A 46 -19.17 -11.27 -3.50
C LEU A 46 -19.92 -11.26 -2.17
N TYR A 47 -19.22 -11.47 -1.06
CA TYR A 47 -19.81 -11.40 0.28
C TYR A 47 -20.29 -9.98 0.61
N VAL A 48 -19.47 -8.96 0.36
CA VAL A 48 -19.84 -7.55 0.54
C VAL A 48 -21.04 -7.19 -0.34
N LEU A 49 -21.02 -7.55 -1.61
CA LEU A 49 -22.13 -7.29 -2.54
C LEU A 49 -23.43 -8.01 -2.15
N LYS A 50 -23.33 -9.25 -1.66
CA LYS A 50 -24.51 -10.03 -1.23
C LYS A 50 -25.01 -9.62 0.16
N SER A 51 -24.16 -9.03 0.99
CA SER A 51 -24.50 -8.54 2.34
C SER A 51 -25.35 -7.27 2.36
N GLU A 52 -25.60 -6.64 1.20
CA GLU A 52 -26.61 -5.58 1.10
C GLU A 52 -28.02 -6.07 1.51
N GLU A 53 -28.29 -7.39 1.46
CA GLU A 53 -29.58 -7.96 1.88
C GLU A 53 -29.57 -8.63 3.27
N VAL A 54 -28.42 -9.00 3.83
CA VAL A 54 -28.35 -9.72 5.11
C VAL A 54 -27.33 -9.06 6.03
N GLY A 55 -27.85 -8.27 6.97
CA GLY A 55 -27.07 -7.54 7.97
C GLY A 55 -26.15 -8.46 8.76
N VAL A 56 -24.88 -8.46 8.40
CA VAL A 56 -23.81 -9.09 9.20
C VAL A 56 -22.76 -8.03 9.53
N VAL A 57 -22.92 -7.46 10.72
CA VAL A 57 -21.92 -6.97 11.70
C VAL A 57 -20.88 -5.91 11.29
N PHE A 58 -20.54 -5.72 10.03
CA PHE A 58 -19.75 -4.57 9.57
C PHE A 58 -20.69 -3.56 8.90
N LYS A 59 -21.15 -2.56 9.65
CA LYS A 59 -21.85 -1.39 9.10
C LYS A 59 -20.88 -0.52 8.28
N PHE A 60 -20.40 -1.02 7.16
CA PHE A 60 -19.97 -0.15 6.06
C PHE A 60 -21.26 0.24 5.34
N SER A 61 -21.78 1.42 5.66
CA SER A 61 -23.01 1.95 5.08
C SER A 61 -22.84 2.10 3.57
N GLY A 62 -23.43 1.20 2.80
CA GLY A 62 -23.69 1.35 1.36
C GLY A 62 -22.45 1.46 0.48
N VAL A 63 -22.28 0.48 -0.42
CA VAL A 63 -21.32 0.54 -1.53
C VAL A 63 -21.62 1.70 -2.52
N GLY A 64 -22.73 2.41 -2.35
CA GLY A 64 -22.99 3.67 -3.07
C GLY A 64 -22.28 4.89 -2.47
N ASP A 65 -22.08 4.92 -1.15
CA ASP A 65 -21.70 6.15 -0.42
C ASP A 65 -20.18 6.40 -0.44
N TRP A 66 -19.39 5.32 -0.39
CA TRP A 66 -17.92 5.36 -0.53
C TRP A 66 -17.41 5.61 -1.97
N ALA A 67 -18.24 5.34 -2.99
CA ALA A 67 -17.86 5.43 -4.40
C ALA A 67 -18.12 6.81 -4.98
N ILE A 68 -19.02 7.55 -4.34
CA ILE A 68 -19.26 8.95 -4.62
C ILE A 68 -18.22 9.72 -3.82
N TYR A 69 -17.17 10.20 -4.50
CA TYR A 69 -16.34 11.25 -3.94
C TYR A 69 -17.28 12.42 -3.64
N ASP A 70 -17.51 12.72 -2.37
CA ASP A 70 -18.31 13.88 -1.99
C ASP A 70 -17.66 15.10 -2.65
N THR A 71 -18.30 15.60 -3.70
CA THR A 71 -17.82 16.74 -4.48
C THR A 71 -18.25 18.04 -3.79
N GLY A 72 -18.65 17.95 -2.52
CA GLY A 72 -19.11 19.03 -1.66
C GLY A 72 -17.97 19.77 -0.98
N ASP A 73 -17.11 20.41 -1.76
CA ASP A 73 -16.84 21.84 -1.62
C ASP A 73 -15.81 22.27 -2.66
N SER A 74 -16.21 23.19 -3.52
CA SER A 74 -15.31 23.85 -4.48
C SER A 74 -14.41 24.85 -3.76
N GLY A 75 -13.55 24.36 -2.86
CA GLY A 75 -12.43 25.10 -2.33
C GLY A 75 -11.39 25.33 -3.43
N VAL A 76 -10.84 26.53 -3.51
CA VAL A 76 -9.80 26.90 -4.51
C VAL A 76 -8.51 26.07 -4.35
N PHE A 77 -8.35 25.38 -3.21
CA PHE A 77 -7.20 24.54 -2.90
C PHE A 77 -7.65 23.09 -2.75
N SER A 78 -6.86 22.16 -3.29
CA SER A 78 -7.08 20.74 -3.01
C SER A 78 -6.79 20.46 -1.54
N GLU A 79 -7.76 19.81 -0.89
CA GLU A 79 -7.67 19.45 0.53
C GLU A 79 -6.42 18.61 0.82
N GLU A 80 -6.01 17.76 -0.13
CA GLU A 80 -4.79 16.97 -0.04
C GLU A 80 -3.52 17.83 0.09
N ILE A 81 -3.39 18.89 -0.71
CA ILE A 81 -2.22 19.78 -0.65
C ILE A 81 -2.21 20.55 0.68
N MET A 82 -3.40 20.98 1.15
CA MET A 82 -3.53 21.63 2.45
C MET A 82 -3.18 20.68 3.60
N GLY A 83 -3.59 19.41 3.52
CA GLY A 83 -3.25 18.36 4.47
C GLY A 83 -1.74 18.08 4.54
N VAL A 84 -1.06 18.03 3.38
CA VAL A 84 0.40 17.89 3.33
C VAL A 84 1.08 19.14 3.90
N ALA A 85 0.59 20.34 3.61
CA ALA A 85 1.12 21.57 4.19
C ALA A 85 0.97 21.62 5.72
N ALA A 86 -0.12 21.06 6.26
CA ALA A 86 -0.36 20.98 7.70
C ALA A 86 0.69 20.14 8.46
N LEU A 87 1.42 19.25 7.77
CA LEU A 87 2.55 18.52 8.37
C LEU A 87 3.65 19.48 8.85
N TYR A 88 3.84 20.62 8.18
CA TYR A 88 4.87 21.59 8.54
C TYR A 88 4.41 22.60 9.59
N SER A 89 3.09 22.78 9.78
CA SER A 89 2.55 23.66 10.82
C SER A 89 2.24 22.89 12.10
N TYR A 90 1.28 21.98 12.06
CA TYR A 90 0.81 21.22 13.21
C TYR A 90 1.60 19.91 13.41
N GLY A 91 2.12 19.34 12.33
CA GLY A 91 2.83 18.05 12.32
C GLY A 91 4.32 18.09 12.67
N ALA A 92 4.82 19.15 13.32
CA ALA A 92 6.25 19.33 13.59
C ALA A 92 6.91 18.10 14.26
N TRP A 93 6.20 17.44 15.18
CA TRP A 93 6.67 16.20 15.80
C TRP A 93 6.86 15.05 14.80
N VAL A 94 5.95 14.88 13.85
CA VAL A 94 6.05 13.86 12.80
C VAL A 94 7.25 14.15 11.90
N VAL A 95 7.49 15.42 11.57
CA VAL A 95 8.66 15.83 10.78
C VAL A 95 9.98 15.52 11.51
N ILE A 96 10.05 15.80 12.82
CA ILE A 96 11.25 15.51 13.62
C ILE A 96 11.51 14.01 13.68
N VAL A 97 10.50 13.20 13.98
CA VAL A 97 10.66 11.73 14.10
C VAL A 97 11.01 11.10 12.75
N THR A 98 10.34 11.50 11.67
CA THR A 98 10.63 10.96 10.33
C THR A 98 12.02 11.38 9.85
N GLY A 99 12.41 12.64 10.02
CA GLY A 99 13.76 13.11 9.71
C GLY A 99 14.84 12.40 10.52
N TRP A 100 14.61 12.20 11.83
CA TRP A 100 15.54 11.45 12.69
C TRP A 100 15.66 9.98 12.26
N SER A 101 14.55 9.33 11.90
CA SER A 101 14.55 7.96 11.42
C SER A 101 15.36 7.77 10.13
N LEU A 102 15.31 8.75 9.22
CA LEU A 102 16.10 8.73 7.98
C LEU A 102 17.60 8.93 8.26
N LEU A 103 17.94 9.86 9.16
CA LEU A 103 19.34 10.10 9.55
C LEU A 103 19.94 8.84 10.19
N VAL A 104 19.27 8.28 11.21
CA VAL A 104 19.70 7.04 11.85
C VAL A 104 19.75 5.89 10.85
N GLY A 105 18.79 5.82 9.93
CA GLY A 105 18.78 4.82 8.86
C GLY A 105 20.06 4.85 8.00
N VAL A 106 20.53 6.03 7.60
CA VAL A 106 21.80 6.18 6.86
C VAL A 106 23.00 5.72 7.71
N LEU A 107 23.06 6.13 8.97
CA LEU A 107 24.14 5.71 9.88
C LEU A 107 24.17 4.19 10.08
N VAL A 108 22.99 3.58 10.26
CA VAL A 108 22.86 2.12 10.41
C VAL A 108 23.33 1.42 9.14
N ILE A 109 22.92 1.89 7.96
CA ILE A 109 23.36 1.29 6.69
C ILE A 109 24.89 1.36 6.58
N LEU A 110 25.52 2.49 6.89
CA LEU A 110 26.98 2.66 6.84
C LEU A 110 27.74 1.75 7.81
N GLU A 111 27.16 1.43 8.98
CA GLU A 111 27.79 0.54 9.96
C GLU A 111 27.56 -0.95 9.61
N VAL A 112 26.44 -1.28 8.97
CA VAL A 112 26.08 -2.66 8.62
C VAL A 112 26.80 -3.13 7.35
N THR A 113 27.01 -2.23 6.39
CA THR A 113 27.70 -2.54 5.12
C THR A 113 29.20 -2.41 5.24
#